data_AF-A0A1H6T5M1-F1
#
_entry.id   AF-A0A1H6T5M1-F1
#
_cell.length_a   1.000
_cell.length_b   1.000
_cell.length_c   1.000
_cell.angle_alpha   90.00
_cell.angle_beta   90.00
_cell.angle_gamma   90.00
#
_symmetry.space_group_name_H-M   'P 1'
#
loop_
_entity.id
_entity.type
_entity.pdbx_description
1 polymer ?
#
loop_
_entity_poly.entity_id
_entity_poly.type
_entity_poly.pdbx_seq_one_letter_code
_entity_poly.pdbx_strand_id
1 'polypeptide(L)'
;MKKRYIIQLFLVSLFSLIPLQSVSAKEAVSIEIPVELMLNKQHTQGQLELKATNPDDYLPSTNPITINGQGTITLNYTHTGTYTYQLHQLAGNDSAITYDATVYHITVFIGTDTHVVTIYKDGSKDKDAKAIFNNTKQKAPTKTTTTTTTKKNKTGKTTKTGDSTPIMFYSLMTIGSLVVVFLLLRRLKEDK
;
A
#
# COMPACT_ATOMS: atom_id res chain seq x y z
N MET A 1 -0.01 -63.35 68.48
CA MET A 1 -0.89 -63.42 67.28
C MET A 1 -1.76 -62.17 67.20
N LYS A 2 -2.17 -61.79 65.97
CA LYS A 2 -3.02 -60.66 65.52
C LYS A 2 -2.28 -59.44 64.96
N LYS A 3 -1.89 -59.58 63.68
CA LYS A 3 -1.49 -58.48 62.79
C LYS A 3 -2.71 -57.60 62.49
N ARG A 4 -2.51 -56.28 62.57
CA ARG A 4 -3.50 -55.24 62.40
C ARG A 4 -3.72 -54.93 60.92
N TYR A 5 -4.98 -54.66 60.58
CA TYR A 5 -5.48 -54.22 59.29
C TYR A 5 -4.69 -53.02 58.74
N ILE A 6 -4.04 -53.20 57.59
CA ILE A 6 -3.55 -52.11 56.73
C ILE A 6 -4.00 -52.48 55.31
N ILE A 7 -5.30 -52.39 55.08
CA ILE A 7 -5.89 -52.43 53.74
C ILE A 7 -6.90 -51.29 53.73
N GLN A 8 -6.47 -50.12 53.26
CA GLN A 8 -7.28 -49.07 52.64
C GLN A 8 -6.50 -47.76 52.66
N LEU A 9 -5.69 -47.51 51.62
CA LEU A 9 -5.53 -46.18 51.00
C LEU A 9 -4.57 -46.27 49.80
N PHE A 10 -4.95 -46.99 48.73
CA PHE A 10 -4.13 -47.01 47.50
C PHE A 10 -4.98 -47.01 46.23
N LEU A 11 -6.08 -46.23 46.21
CA LEU A 11 -6.97 -46.17 45.05
C LEU A 11 -7.38 -44.76 44.61
N VAL A 12 -6.60 -43.73 44.92
CA VAL A 12 -6.90 -42.33 44.47
C VAL A 12 -5.72 -41.65 43.76
N SER A 13 -4.56 -42.31 43.62
CA SER A 13 -3.37 -41.69 42.98
C SER A 13 -3.23 -41.97 41.47
N LEU A 14 -4.05 -42.85 40.89
CA LEU A 14 -3.91 -43.26 39.49
C LEU A 14 -4.86 -42.54 38.52
N PHE A 15 -5.29 -41.32 38.85
CA PHE A 15 -6.11 -40.49 37.96
C PHE A 15 -5.52 -39.09 37.69
N SER A 16 -4.24 -38.87 38.01
CA SER A 16 -3.56 -37.59 37.73
C SER A 16 -2.65 -37.60 36.49
N LEU A 17 -2.71 -38.66 35.67
CA LEU A 17 -1.94 -38.77 34.43
C LEU A 17 -2.83 -39.00 33.19
N ILE A 18 -4.02 -38.41 33.17
CA ILE A 18 -4.67 -38.20 31.88
C ILE A 18 -3.94 -37.02 31.25
N PRO A 19 -3.19 -37.19 30.14
CA PRO A 19 -2.72 -36.05 29.39
C PRO A 19 -3.95 -35.23 29.03
N LEU A 20 -3.98 -33.95 29.39
CA LEU A 20 -4.98 -33.04 28.85
C LEU A 20 -4.93 -33.23 27.34
N GLN A 21 -6.00 -33.77 26.77
CA GLN A 21 -6.14 -33.76 25.32
C GLN A 21 -6.18 -32.29 24.94
N SER A 22 -5.10 -31.84 24.32
CA SER A 22 -4.96 -30.48 23.82
C SER A 22 -6.23 -30.16 23.03
N VAL A 23 -6.96 -29.13 23.46
CA VAL A 23 -8.07 -28.59 22.68
C VAL A 23 -7.50 -28.19 21.33
N SER A 24 -7.85 -28.93 20.28
CA SER A 24 -7.44 -28.62 18.92
C SER A 24 -8.04 -27.25 18.57
N ALA A 25 -7.18 -26.25 18.40
CA ALA A 25 -7.61 -24.95 17.92
C ALA A 25 -8.22 -25.15 16.52
N LYS A 26 -9.40 -24.55 16.29
CA LYS A 26 -10.01 -24.50 14.96
C LYS A 26 -8.96 -24.01 13.96
N GLU A 27 -8.70 -24.82 12.93
CA GLU A 27 -7.66 -24.54 11.94
C GLU A 27 -7.95 -23.20 11.26
N ALA A 28 -6.93 -22.33 11.20
CA ALA A 28 -7.10 -21.02 10.60
C ALA A 28 -7.20 -21.14 9.07
N VAL A 29 -8.10 -20.36 8.47
CA VAL A 29 -8.25 -20.26 7.01
C VAL A 29 -7.41 -19.09 6.51
N SER A 30 -6.41 -19.38 5.68
CA SER A 30 -5.57 -18.38 5.03
C SER A 30 -6.14 -17.99 3.67
N ILE A 31 -6.42 -16.70 3.49
CA ILE A 31 -6.94 -16.12 2.25
C ILE A 31 -5.88 -15.20 1.64
N GLU A 32 -5.66 -15.33 0.33
CA GLU A 32 -4.75 -14.48 -0.43
C GLU A 32 -5.52 -13.55 -1.38
N ILE A 33 -5.29 -12.24 -1.23
CA ILE A 33 -5.90 -11.22 -2.09
C ILE A 33 -4.85 -10.74 -3.10
N PRO A 34 -5.02 -10.98 -4.41
CA PRO A 34 -4.03 -10.60 -5.42
C PRO A 34 -4.04 -9.09 -5.67
N VAL A 35 -2.85 -8.51 -5.75
CA VAL A 35 -2.63 -7.07 -5.94
C VAL A 35 -1.49 -6.79 -6.91
N GLU A 36 -1.55 -5.64 -7.57
CA GLU A 36 -0.58 -5.21 -8.57
C GLU A 36 -0.35 -3.68 -8.53
N LEU A 37 0.91 -3.25 -8.65
CA LEU A 37 1.35 -1.85 -8.58
C LEU A 37 2.16 -1.47 -9.80
N MET A 38 1.59 -0.58 -10.63
CA MET A 38 2.13 -0.13 -11.91
C MET A 38 2.68 1.29 -11.79
N LEU A 39 3.74 1.59 -12.54
CA LEU A 39 4.21 2.93 -12.88
C LEU A 39 4.37 3.02 -14.40
N ASN A 40 3.58 3.87 -15.05
CA ASN A 40 3.63 4.00 -16.52
C ASN A 40 3.54 2.65 -17.25
N LYS A 41 2.65 1.76 -16.79
CA LYS A 41 2.43 0.38 -17.29
C LYS A 41 3.58 -0.61 -17.04
N GLN A 42 4.51 -0.30 -16.15
CA GLN A 42 5.58 -1.21 -15.71
C GLN A 42 5.43 -1.52 -14.22
N HIS A 43 5.89 -2.69 -13.79
CA HIS A 43 5.88 -3.09 -12.38
C HIS A 43 6.70 -2.15 -11.51
N THR A 44 6.16 -1.75 -10.37
CA THR A 44 6.83 -0.87 -9.42
C THR A 44 6.61 -1.32 -7.98
N GLN A 45 7.48 -0.86 -7.09
CA GLN A 45 7.31 -1.08 -5.66
C GLN A 45 6.45 0.02 -5.04
N GLY A 46 5.58 -0.34 -4.10
CA GLY A 46 4.78 0.60 -3.34
C GLY A 46 4.23 0.02 -2.04
N GLN A 47 3.62 0.90 -1.25
CA GLN A 47 2.94 0.53 -0.01
C GLN A 47 1.42 0.57 -0.21
N LEU A 48 0.74 -0.47 0.22
CA LEU A 48 -0.72 -0.50 0.32
C LEU A 48 -1.13 -0.51 1.80
N GLU A 49 -2.25 0.10 2.11
CA GLU A 49 -2.85 0.03 3.44
C GLU A 49 -4.23 -0.62 3.34
N LEU A 50 -4.43 -1.68 4.13
CA LEU A 50 -5.73 -2.34 4.28
C LEU A 50 -6.40 -1.81 5.55
N LYS A 51 -7.60 -1.25 5.41
CA LYS A 51 -8.42 -0.78 6.53
C LYS A 51 -9.64 -1.68 6.68
N ALA A 52 -9.78 -2.32 7.82
CA ALA A 52 -11.01 -3.03 8.14
C ALA A 52 -12.14 -2.05 8.46
N THR A 53 -13.37 -2.40 8.08
CA THR A 53 -14.55 -1.61 8.46
C THR A 53 -14.83 -1.71 9.95
N ASN A 54 -14.63 -2.90 10.53
CA ASN A 54 -14.72 -3.13 11.96
C ASN A 54 -13.29 -3.16 12.57
N PRO A 55 -13.00 -2.39 13.63
CA PRO A 55 -11.65 -2.28 14.19
C PRO A 55 -11.06 -3.59 14.71
N ASP A 56 -11.90 -4.54 15.12
CA ASP A 56 -11.46 -5.83 15.68
C ASP A 56 -11.31 -6.95 14.63
N ASP A 57 -11.49 -6.63 13.35
CA ASP A 57 -11.37 -7.60 12.27
C ASP A 57 -9.91 -7.94 11.93
N TYR A 58 -9.75 -9.07 11.25
CA TYR A 58 -8.46 -9.60 10.83
C TYR A 58 -7.72 -8.66 9.88
N LEU A 59 -6.48 -8.33 10.22
CA LEU A 59 -5.54 -7.58 9.40
C LEU A 59 -4.32 -8.45 9.04
N PRO A 60 -3.56 -8.10 8.00
CA PRO A 60 -2.30 -8.77 7.71
C PRO A 60 -1.28 -8.56 8.84
N SER A 61 -0.29 -9.44 8.92
CA SER A 61 0.77 -9.36 9.94
C SER A 61 1.59 -8.07 9.87
N THR A 62 1.62 -7.43 8.70
CA THR A 62 2.17 -6.10 8.47
C THR A 62 1.14 -5.22 7.80
N ASN A 63 0.97 -3.99 8.29
CA ASN A 63 0.14 -2.98 7.66
C ASN A 63 0.77 -1.61 7.97
N PRO A 64 1.23 -0.83 6.98
CA PRO A 64 1.08 -1.04 5.53
C PRO A 64 1.89 -2.22 4.96
N ILE A 65 1.42 -2.74 3.82
CA ILE A 65 1.99 -3.87 3.08
C ILE A 65 2.89 -3.35 1.96
N THR A 66 4.13 -3.84 1.88
CA THR A 66 5.02 -3.59 0.73
C THR A 66 4.77 -4.60 -0.39
N ILE A 67 4.55 -4.11 -1.61
CA ILE A 67 4.34 -4.94 -2.79
C ILE A 67 5.37 -4.56 -3.86
N ASN A 68 5.98 -5.56 -4.50
CA ASN A 68 7.01 -5.40 -5.52
C ASN A 68 6.47 -5.81 -6.90
N GLY A 69 5.77 -4.91 -7.57
CA GLY A 69 5.14 -5.17 -8.87
C GLY A 69 3.82 -5.94 -8.74
N GLN A 70 3.88 -7.23 -8.43
CA GLN A 70 2.73 -8.08 -8.15
C GLN A 70 2.92 -8.80 -6.82
N GLY A 71 1.83 -9.09 -6.12
CA GLY A 71 1.88 -9.82 -4.86
C GLY A 71 0.51 -10.21 -4.36
N THR A 72 0.47 -10.72 -3.14
CA THR A 72 -0.74 -11.08 -2.43
C THR A 72 -0.75 -10.45 -1.04
N ILE A 73 -1.95 -10.10 -0.55
CA ILE A 73 -2.20 -9.74 0.85
C ILE A 73 -2.80 -10.97 1.53
N THR A 74 -2.12 -11.51 2.54
CA THR A 74 -2.58 -12.70 3.27
C THR A 74 -3.34 -12.31 4.54
N LEU A 75 -4.53 -12.88 4.70
CA LEU A 75 -5.38 -12.75 5.89
C LEU A 75 -5.65 -14.13 6.49
N ASN A 76 -5.47 -14.27 7.80
CA ASN A 76 -5.65 -15.54 8.51
C ASN A 76 -6.87 -15.47 9.42
N TYR A 77 -7.93 -16.20 9.08
CA TYR A 77 -9.20 -16.18 9.79
C TYR A 77 -9.34 -17.38 10.72
N THR A 78 -9.82 -17.14 11.94
CA THR A 78 -10.11 -18.19 12.92
C THR A 78 -11.61 -18.40 13.14
N HIS A 79 -12.44 -17.45 12.69
CA HIS A 79 -13.90 -17.49 12.83
C HIS A 79 -14.60 -17.33 11.48
N THR A 80 -15.75 -17.99 11.36
CA THR A 80 -16.67 -17.82 10.23
C THR A 80 -17.33 -16.45 10.32
N GLY A 81 -17.59 -15.83 9.18
CA GLY A 81 -18.15 -14.50 9.14
C GLY A 81 -18.00 -13.83 7.78
N THR A 82 -18.52 -12.62 7.67
CA THR A 82 -18.30 -11.74 6.53
C THR A 82 -17.47 -10.55 7.01
N TYR A 83 -16.35 -10.31 6.36
CA TYR A 83 -15.40 -9.26 6.72
C TYR A 83 -15.25 -8.30 5.55
N THR A 84 -15.29 -7.00 5.82
CA THR A 84 -15.22 -5.95 4.78
C THR A 84 -14.03 -5.05 5.01
N TYR A 85 -13.36 -4.70 3.91
CA TYR A 85 -12.13 -3.93 3.92
C TYR A 85 -12.11 -2.87 2.83
N GLN A 86 -11.36 -1.81 3.09
CA GLN A 86 -10.95 -0.82 2.11
C GLN A 86 -9.45 -0.92 1.89
N LEU A 87 -9.05 -1.19 0.66
CA LEU A 87 -7.65 -1.23 0.24
C LEU A 87 -7.33 0.01 -0.58
N HIS A 88 -6.24 0.68 -0.22
CA HIS A 88 -5.75 1.86 -0.93
C HIS A 88 -4.23 1.88 -0.97
N GLN A 89 -3.68 2.60 -1.93
CA GLN A 89 -2.25 2.84 -2.02
C GLN A 89 -1.86 4.07 -1.17
N LEU A 90 -0.76 3.95 -0.41
CA LEU A 90 -0.14 5.09 0.25
C LEU A 90 0.77 5.82 -0.74
N ALA A 91 0.67 7.15 -0.75
CA ALA A 91 1.56 7.99 -1.54
C ALA A 91 3.01 7.81 -1.08
N GLY A 92 3.92 7.63 -2.03
CA GLY A 92 5.35 7.64 -1.76
C GLY A 92 5.93 9.05 -1.74
N ASN A 93 7.26 9.14 -1.74
CA ASN A 93 7.99 10.40 -1.57
C ASN A 93 8.38 11.09 -2.90
N ASP A 94 8.22 10.43 -4.05
CA ASP A 94 8.59 11.02 -5.35
C ASP A 94 7.49 11.97 -5.84
N SER A 95 7.73 13.27 -5.72
CA SER A 95 6.77 14.32 -6.11
C SER A 95 6.49 14.38 -7.62
N ALA A 96 7.30 13.72 -8.45
CA ALA A 96 7.02 13.60 -9.88
C ALA A 96 6.08 12.42 -10.20
N ILE A 97 5.75 11.58 -9.22
CA ILE A 97 4.79 10.49 -9.36
C ILE A 97 3.42 10.95 -8.85
N THR A 98 2.42 10.83 -9.71
CA THR A 98 1.02 10.84 -9.30
C THR A 98 0.65 9.42 -8.90
N TYR A 99 0.45 9.22 -7.59
CA TYR A 99 0.06 7.93 -7.03
C TYR A 99 -1.43 7.66 -7.24
N ASP A 100 -1.80 6.39 -7.43
CA ASP A 100 -3.20 6.02 -7.64
C ASP A 100 -4.01 6.14 -6.34
N ALA A 101 -5.06 6.96 -6.36
CA ALA A 101 -5.97 7.18 -5.23
C ALA A 101 -7.20 6.27 -5.26
N THR A 102 -7.25 5.30 -6.18
CA THR A 102 -8.32 4.30 -6.25
C THR A 102 -8.48 3.59 -4.91
N VAL A 103 -9.72 3.40 -4.47
CA VAL A 103 -10.06 2.54 -3.33
C VAL A 103 -10.70 1.26 -3.86
N TYR A 104 -10.33 0.12 -3.27
CA TYR A 104 -10.97 -1.16 -3.52
C TYR A 104 -11.75 -1.61 -2.29
N HIS A 105 -13.01 -1.97 -2.49
CA HIS A 105 -13.86 -2.60 -1.49
C HIS A 105 -13.74 -4.11 -1.61
N ILE A 106 -13.24 -4.73 -0.54
CA ILE A 106 -13.01 -6.17 -0.49
C ILE A 106 -13.98 -6.76 0.52
N THR A 107 -14.63 -7.86 0.14
CA THR A 107 -15.44 -8.66 1.05
C THR A 107 -14.93 -10.09 1.06
N VAL A 108 -14.65 -10.59 2.26
CA VAL A 108 -14.23 -11.98 2.49
C VAL A 108 -15.31 -12.66 3.31
N PHE A 109 -15.92 -13.68 2.75
CA PHE A 109 -16.83 -14.58 3.45
C PHE A 109 -16.09 -15.86 3.82
N ILE A 110 -16.11 -16.21 5.09
CA ILE A 110 -15.58 -17.47 5.63
C ILE A 110 -16.75 -18.30 6.15
N GLY A 111 -17.10 -19.37 5.43
CA GLY A 111 -18.05 -20.39 5.85
C GLY A 111 -17.35 -21.59 6.49
N THR A 112 -18.13 -22.61 6.84
CA THR A 112 -17.61 -23.86 7.43
C THR A 112 -16.75 -24.63 6.43
N ASP A 113 -17.21 -24.77 5.18
CA ASP A 113 -16.56 -25.60 4.15
C ASP A 113 -16.08 -24.81 2.94
N THR A 114 -16.46 -23.53 2.83
CA THR A 114 -16.20 -22.68 1.67
C THR A 114 -15.86 -21.26 2.08
N HIS A 115 -15.06 -20.58 1.28
CA HIS A 115 -14.84 -19.15 1.38
C HIS A 115 -15.11 -18.46 0.05
N VAL A 116 -15.43 -17.17 0.09
CA VAL A 116 -15.63 -16.34 -1.10
C VAL A 116 -14.92 -15.01 -0.91
N VAL A 117 -14.19 -14.56 -1.94
CA VAL A 117 -13.59 -13.23 -1.99
C VAL A 117 -14.18 -12.45 -3.15
N THR A 118 -14.59 -11.22 -2.88
CA THR A 118 -15.01 -10.25 -3.89
C THR A 118 -14.22 -8.96 -3.75
N ILE A 119 -13.81 -8.43 -4.90
CA ILE A 119 -13.04 -7.19 -5.01
C ILE A 119 -13.82 -6.29 -5.96
N TYR A 120 -14.14 -5.07 -5.52
CA TYR A 120 -14.79 -4.05 -6.33
C TYR A 120 -13.98 -2.78 -6.26
N LYS A 121 -13.62 -2.22 -7.42
CA LYS A 121 -13.16 -0.83 -7.48
C LYS A 121 -14.28 0.11 -7.01
N ASP A 122 -13.94 1.14 -6.22
CA ASP A 122 -14.90 2.13 -5.75
C ASP A 122 -15.66 2.77 -6.93
N GLY A 123 -16.99 2.85 -6.80
CA GLY A 123 -17.90 3.29 -7.86
C GLY A 123 -18.16 2.29 -8.99
N SER A 124 -17.50 1.13 -9.03
CA SER A 124 -17.75 0.05 -9.99
C SER A 124 -18.81 -0.93 -9.50
N LYS A 125 -19.56 -1.52 -10.42
CA LYS A 125 -20.45 -2.68 -10.16
C LYS A 125 -19.85 -4.00 -10.64
N ASP A 126 -18.75 -3.93 -11.38
CA ASP A 126 -18.07 -5.09 -11.92
C ASP A 126 -17.05 -5.62 -10.91
N LYS A 127 -17.04 -6.95 -10.76
CA LYS A 127 -16.09 -7.64 -9.90
C LYS A 127 -14.72 -7.68 -10.58
N ASP A 128 -13.70 -7.24 -9.85
CA ASP A 128 -12.31 -7.38 -10.25
C ASP A 128 -11.72 -8.71 -9.77
N ALA A 129 -10.83 -9.29 -10.57
CA ALA A 129 -10.06 -10.48 -10.18
C ALA A 129 -8.89 -10.13 -9.23
N LYS A 130 -8.41 -8.89 -9.26
CA LYS A 130 -7.30 -8.37 -8.46
C LYS A 130 -7.39 -6.85 -8.33
N ALA A 131 -6.78 -6.29 -7.29
CA ALA A 131 -6.65 -4.83 -7.16
C ALA A 131 -5.40 -4.34 -7.92
N ILE A 132 -5.57 -3.40 -8.85
CA ILE A 132 -4.49 -2.86 -9.68
C ILE A 132 -4.38 -1.35 -9.47
N PHE A 133 -3.24 -0.91 -8.94
CA PHE A 133 -2.93 0.50 -8.72
C PHE A 133 -2.02 1.03 -9.82
N ASN A 134 -2.47 2.06 -10.53
CA ASN A 134 -1.80 2.62 -11.72
C ASN A 134 -1.22 4.01 -11.43
N ASN A 135 0.04 4.04 -11.02
CA ASN A 135 0.79 5.27 -10.84
C ASN A 135 1.25 5.82 -12.18
N THR A 136 1.36 7.15 -12.26
CA THR A 136 1.88 7.83 -13.45
C THR A 136 3.03 8.75 -13.06
N LYS A 137 4.03 8.83 -13.92
CA LYS A 137 5.13 9.80 -13.78
C LYS A 137 5.22 10.59 -15.07
N GLN A 138 5.13 11.91 -14.97
CA GLN A 138 5.32 12.76 -16.12
C GLN A 138 6.75 12.57 -16.63
N LYS A 139 6.89 12.16 -17.90
CA LYS A 139 8.18 12.25 -18.57
C LYS A 139 8.52 13.73 -18.67
N ALA A 140 9.73 14.12 -18.24
CA ALA A 140 10.26 15.43 -18.59
C ALA A 140 10.07 15.62 -20.11
N PRO A 141 9.67 16.82 -20.58
CA PRO A 141 9.45 17.06 -22.00
C PRO A 141 10.69 16.58 -22.73
N THR A 142 10.53 15.52 -23.52
CA THR A 142 11.60 15.01 -24.34
C THR A 142 11.90 16.16 -25.29
N LYS A 143 13.06 16.81 -25.15
CA LYS A 143 13.59 17.61 -26.24
C LYS A 143 13.67 16.64 -27.41
N THR A 144 12.74 16.77 -28.35
CA THR A 144 12.75 16.04 -29.61
C THR A 144 14.03 16.46 -30.31
N THR A 145 15.12 15.75 -30.07
CA THR A 145 16.23 15.71 -31.02
C THR A 145 15.69 14.87 -32.17
N THR A 146 15.03 15.54 -33.11
CA THR A 146 14.77 14.99 -34.43
C THR A 146 16.14 14.68 -35.01
N THR A 147 16.59 13.43 -34.90
CA THR A 147 17.71 12.93 -35.69
C THR A 147 17.17 12.77 -37.11
N THR A 148 17.04 13.89 -37.82
CA THR A 148 16.89 13.89 -39.26
C THR A 148 18.19 13.30 -39.80
N THR A 149 18.13 12.07 -40.32
CA THR A 149 19.17 11.48 -41.15
C THR A 149 19.19 12.21 -42.50
N THR A 150 19.60 13.48 -42.50
CA THR A 150 19.92 14.21 -43.73
C THR A 150 21.33 13.84 -44.15
N LYS A 151 21.42 13.08 -45.24
CA LYS A 151 22.64 12.93 -46.05
C LYS A 151 23.26 14.30 -46.28
N LYS A 152 24.52 14.39 -45.85
CA LYS A 152 25.51 15.43 -46.10
C LYS A 152 25.47 15.94 -47.54
N ASN A 153 25.29 17.25 -47.72
CA ASN A 153 25.97 18.00 -48.79
C ASN A 153 26.28 19.43 -48.35
N LYS A 154 27.37 19.94 -48.93
CA LYS A 154 28.33 20.89 -48.38
C LYS A 154 27.96 22.35 -48.71
N THR A 155 28.54 23.26 -47.92
CA THR A 155 28.94 24.65 -48.26
C THR A 155 27.98 25.78 -47.85
N GLY A 156 28.45 26.68 -46.97
CA GLY A 156 27.88 28.03 -46.84
C GLY A 156 27.90 28.68 -45.44
N LYS A 157 28.99 29.37 -45.11
CA LYS A 157 29.11 30.71 -44.48
C LYS A 157 28.03 31.24 -43.49
N THR A 158 28.56 31.89 -42.43
CA THR A 158 28.00 32.98 -41.57
C THR A 158 27.20 32.65 -40.28
N THR A 159 27.89 32.86 -39.15
CA THR A 159 27.52 33.48 -37.86
C THR A 159 26.03 33.82 -37.54
N LYS A 160 25.55 33.44 -36.34
CA LYS A 160 25.38 34.34 -35.16
C LYS A 160 24.76 33.63 -33.93
N THR A 161 25.29 33.98 -32.76
CA THR A 161 24.81 33.73 -31.40
C THR A 161 23.42 34.32 -31.16
N GLY A 162 22.61 33.65 -30.34
CA GLY A 162 21.33 34.15 -29.87
C GLY A 162 20.82 33.34 -28.69
N ASP A 163 21.35 33.61 -27.50
CA ASP A 163 20.79 33.17 -26.23
C ASP A 163 19.29 33.49 -26.21
N SER A 164 18.47 32.45 -26.08
CA SER A 164 17.07 32.58 -25.68
C SER A 164 16.94 31.97 -24.29
N THR A 165 17.46 32.67 -23.30
CA THR A 165 16.97 32.53 -21.92
C THR A 165 15.55 33.08 -21.88
N PRO A 166 14.53 32.29 -21.51
CA PRO A 166 13.19 32.83 -21.31
C PRO A 166 13.17 33.66 -20.01
N ILE A 167 13.54 34.93 -20.12
CA ILE A 167 13.58 35.92 -19.01
C ILE A 167 12.18 36.23 -18.45
N MET A 168 11.11 35.79 -19.14
CA MET A 168 9.71 36.07 -18.78
C MET A 168 9.24 35.42 -17.47
N PHE A 169 9.95 34.42 -16.93
CA PHE A 169 9.56 33.76 -15.67
C PHE A 169 10.24 34.33 -14.42
N TYR A 170 11.35 35.08 -14.54
CA TYR A 170 12.08 35.60 -13.39
C TYR A 170 11.45 36.87 -12.77
N SER A 171 10.47 37.49 -13.43
CA SER A 171 9.75 38.65 -12.89
C SER A 171 8.72 38.28 -11.81
N LEU A 172 8.20 37.05 -11.79
CA LEU A 172 7.11 36.69 -10.87
C LEU A 172 7.63 36.07 -9.56
N MET A 173 8.83 35.49 -9.56
CA MET A 173 9.43 34.88 -8.35
C MET A 173 10.10 35.88 -7.40
N THR A 174 10.52 37.07 -7.87
CA THR A 174 11.18 38.07 -7.00
C THR A 174 10.18 38.93 -6.21
N ILE A 175 8.97 39.16 -6.74
CA ILE A 175 7.95 39.97 -6.07
C ILE A 175 7.37 39.24 -4.84
N GLY A 176 7.11 37.93 -4.95
CA GLY A 176 6.57 37.13 -3.84
C GLY A 176 7.51 37.06 -2.62
N SER A 177 8.83 36.98 -2.85
CA SER A 177 9.83 36.93 -1.79
C SER A 177 9.89 38.23 -0.98
N LEU A 178 9.79 39.40 -1.62
CA LEU A 178 9.76 40.69 -0.94
C LEU A 178 8.52 40.88 -0.07
N VAL A 179 7.36 40.36 -0.47
CA VAL A 179 6.12 40.45 0.33
C VAL A 179 6.21 39.61 1.61
N VAL A 180 6.79 38.40 1.53
CA VAL A 180 6.97 37.53 2.71
C VAL A 180 8.00 38.12 3.67
N VAL A 181 9.11 38.67 3.16
CA VAL A 181 10.12 39.34 4.00
C VAL A 181 9.54 40.62 4.64
N PHE A 182 8.73 41.40 3.92
CA PHE A 182 8.05 42.57 4.48
C PHE A 182 7.05 42.19 5.60
N LEU A 183 6.28 41.11 5.43
CA LEU A 183 5.36 40.61 6.46
C LEU A 183 6.11 40.08 7.70
N LEU A 184 7.25 39.40 7.51
CA LEU A 184 8.08 38.92 8.62
C LEU A 184 8.76 40.07 9.37
N LEU A 185 9.25 41.09 8.67
CA LEU A 185 9.82 42.30 9.30
C LEU A 185 8.75 43.10 10.05
N ARG A 186 7.51 43.14 9.55
CA ARG A 186 6.40 43.81 10.25
C ARG A 186 6.03 43.09 11.54
N ARG A 187 6.02 41.75 11.52
CA ARG A 187 5.76 40.93 12.73
C ARG A 187 6.84 41.12 13.80
N LEU A 188 8.11 41.20 13.39
CA LEU A 188 9.22 41.40 14.32
C LEU A 188 9.21 42.77 15.03
N LYS A 189 8.54 43.79 14.47
CA LYS A 189 8.42 45.11 15.07
C LYS A 189 7.23 45.24 16.02
N GLU A 190 6.21 44.40 15.89
CA GLU A 190 5.06 44.35 16.81
C GLU A 190 5.40 43.60 18.11
N ASP A 191 6.42 42.73 18.08
CA ASP A 191 6.88 41.95 19.24
C ASP A 191 7.92 42.70 20.13
N LYS A 192 8.10 44.01 19.96
CA LYS A 192 8.99 44.86 20.79
C LYS A 192 8.28 46.10 21.30
#